data_AF-A0A4R4SG87-F1
#
_entry.id   AF-A0A4R4SG87-F1
#
_cell.length_a   1.000
_cell.length_b   1.000
_cell.length_c   1.000
_cell.angle_alpha   90.00
_cell.angle_beta   90.00
_cell.angle_gamma   90.00
#
_symmetry.space_group_name_H-M   'P 1'
#
loop_
_entity.id
_entity.type
_entity.pdbx_description
1 polymer ?
#
loop_
_entity_poly.entity_id
_entity_poly.type
_entity_poly.pdbx_seq_one_letter_code
_entity_poly.pdbx_strand_id
1 'polypeptide(L)' 'MRDSTAVYDIERVLFVRPDVAVVNVRQRPIRLDGDPLPDAHEGRPLYVLAKDDGTWRIAAAQNTQVMRS' A
#
# COMPACT_ATOMS: atom_id res chain seq x y z
N MET A 1 -8.53 -4.74 -12.21
CA MET A 1 -9.81 -5.13 -12.85
C MET A 1 -9.91 -4.36 -14.15
N ARG A 2 -10.64 -4.84 -15.16
CA ARG A 2 -10.59 -4.24 -16.52
C ARG A 2 -10.90 -2.73 -16.54
N ASP A 3 -11.66 -2.23 -15.55
CA ASP A 3 -12.15 -0.85 -15.53
C ASP A 3 -11.79 -0.08 -14.24
N SER A 4 -10.84 -0.58 -13.44
CA SER A 4 -10.45 0.09 -12.19
C SER A 4 -8.98 -0.13 -11.81
N THR A 5 -8.44 0.85 -11.10
CA THR A 5 -7.10 0.87 -10.53
C THR A 5 -7.16 1.20 -9.03
N ALA A 6 -6.01 1.42 -8.39
CA ALA A 6 -5.95 1.85 -7.00
C ALA A 6 -5.00 3.03 -6.83
N VAL A 7 -5.39 3.97 -5.97
CA VAL A 7 -4.49 4.99 -5.43
C VAL A 7 -3.94 4.53 -4.09
N TYR A 8 -2.69 4.94 -3.82
CA TYR A 8 -1.95 4.56 -2.63
C TYR A 8 -1.49 5.82 -1.90
N ASP A 9 -2.01 6.02 -0.69
CA ASP A 9 -1.59 7.10 0.19
C ASP A 9 -0.64 6.53 1.25
N ILE A 10 0.56 7.10 1.38
CA ILE A 10 1.50 6.69 2.42
C ILE A 10 0.99 7.24 3.76
N GLU A 11 0.70 6.37 4.71
CA GLU A 11 0.24 6.78 6.03
C GLU A 11 1.38 6.86 7.04
N ARG A 12 2.36 5.96 6.92
CA ARG A 12 3.51 5.93 7.81
C ARG A 12 4.72 5.31 7.14
N VAL A 13 5.87 5.91 7.40
CA VAL A 13 7.19 5.32 7.16
C VAL A 13 7.92 5.24 8.49
N LEU A 14 8.44 4.06 8.83
CA LEU A 14 9.26 3.83 10.01
C LEU A 14 10.57 3.18 9.58
N PHE A 15 11.70 3.83 9.86
CA PHE A 15 13.01 3.20 9.73
C PHE A 15 13.30 2.41 10.99
N VAL A 16 13.33 1.08 10.87
CA VAL A 16 13.64 0.17 11.99
C VAL A 16 15.15 0.04 12.13
N ARG A 17 15.87 0.10 11.02
CA ARG A 17 17.33 0.10 10.89
C ARG A 17 17.73 1.02 9.72
N PRO A 18 19.02 1.38 9.55
CA PRO A 18 19.47 2.17 8.41
C PRO A 18 19.14 1.55 7.03
N ASP A 19 18.97 0.23 6.99
CA ASP A 19 18.74 -0.62 5.82
C ASP A 19 17.37 -1.34 5.84
N VAL A 20 16.51 -1.07 6.83
CA VAL A 20 15.16 -1.65 6.92
C VAL A 20 14.12 -0.59 7.24
N ALA A 21 13.11 -0.48 6.38
CA ALA A 21 11.98 0.40 6.56
C ALA A 21 10.64 -0.36 6.53
N VAL A 22 9.69 0.06 7.32
CA VAL A 22 8.32 -0.44 7.31
C VAL A 22 7.41 0.69 6.85
N VAL A 23 6.62 0.43 5.80
CA VAL A 23 5.74 1.41 5.17
C VAL A 23 4.32 0.91 5.26
N ASN A 24 3.46 1.69 5.94
CA ASN A 24 2.03 1.46 5.95
C ASN A 24 1.35 2.39 4.96
N VAL A 25 0.43 1.83 4.19
CA VAL A 25 -0.22 2.49 3.07
C VAL A 25 -1.72 2.32 3.21
N ARG A 26 -2.46 3.33 2.79
CA ARG A 26 -3.89 3.25 2.52
C ARG A 26 -4.10 3.07 1.03
N GLN A 27 -4.75 1.98 0.66
CA GLN A 27 -5.08 1.67 -0.73
C GLN A 27 -6.57 1.91 -0.96
N ARG A 28 -6.91 2.74 -1.94
CA ARG A 28 -8.31 3.03 -2.31
C ARG A 28 -8.56 2.66 -3.78
N PRO A 29 -9.50 1.74 -4.06
CA PRO A 29 -9.91 1.46 -5.43
C PRO A 29 -10.61 2.66 -6.07
N ILE A 30 -10.25 2.96 -7.31
CA ILE A 30 -10.81 4.04 -8.12
C ILE A 30 -11.12 3.53 -9.53
N ARG A 31 -12.10 4.15 -10.20
CA ARG A 31 -12.29 4.00 -11.65
C ARG A 31 -11.08 4.59 -12.39
N LEU A 32 -10.95 4.24 -13.68
CA LEU A 32 -9.87 4.76 -14.52
C LEU A 32 -9.95 6.28 -14.76
N ASP A 33 -11.13 6.89 -14.60
CA ASP A 33 -11.35 8.34 -14.64
C ASP A 33 -10.96 9.07 -13.35
N GLY A 34 -10.56 8.33 -12.30
CA GLY A 34 -10.15 8.89 -11.02
C GLY A 34 -11.21 8.84 -9.92
N ASP A 35 -12.46 8.53 -10.26
CA ASP A 35 -13.55 8.54 -9.28
C ASP A 35 -13.47 7.37 -8.29
N PRO A 36 -13.83 7.57 -7.02
CA PRO A 36 -13.94 6.47 -6.05
C PRO A 36 -14.89 5.37 -6.52
N LEU A 37 -14.54 4.10 -6.24
CA LEU A 37 -15.43 2.97 -6.44
C LEU A 37 -16.26 2.76 -5.14
N PRO A 38 -17.56 3.09 -5.10
CA PRO A 38 -18.31 3.19 -3.84
C PRO A 38 -18.42 1.85 -3.08
N ASP A 39 -18.56 0.75 -3.81
CA ASP A 39 -18.77 -0.59 -3.25
C ASP A 39 -17.45 -1.35 -3.01
N ALA A 40 -16.30 -0.71 -3.28
CA ALA A 40 -15.01 -1.36 -3.09
C ALA A 40 -14.45 -1.09 -1.70
N HIS A 41 -13.93 -2.13 -1.08
CA HIS A 41 -13.26 -2.01 0.20
C HIS A 41 -11.84 -1.42 0.04
N GLU A 42 -11.45 -0.62 1.01
CA GLU A 42 -10.08 -0.11 1.12
C GLU A 42 -9.13 -1.21 1.60
N GLY A 43 -7.87 -1.13 1.17
CA GLY A 43 -6.78 -1.97 1.67
C GLY A 43 -5.88 -1.22 2.65
N ARG A 44 -5.24 -1.97 3.55
CA ARG A 44 -4.15 -1.52 4.42
C ARG A 44 -2.89 -2.35 4.15
N PRO A 45 -2.18 -2.11 3.03
CA PRO A 45 -0.87 -2.72 2.82
C PRO A 45 0.13 -2.30 3.89
N LEU A 46 0.92 -3.26 4.34
CA LEU A 46 2.15 -3.08 5.09
C LEU A 46 3.29 -3.68 4.26
N TYR A 47 4.26 -2.86 3.91
CA TYR A 47 5.47 -3.27 3.22
C TYR A 47 6.65 -3.22 4.17
N VAL A 48 7.42 -4.30 4.21
CA VAL A 48 8.77 -4.29 4.77
C VAL A 48 9.73 -4.13 3.60
N LEU A 49 10.50 -3.06 3.60
CA LEU A 49 11.53 -2.81 2.61
C LEU A 49 12.90 -3.08 3.24
N ALA A 50 13.74 -3.79 2.51
CA ALA A 50 15.15 -3.98 2.83
C ALA A 50 15.99 -3.30 1.75
N LYS A 51 17.08 -2.64 2.16
CA LYS A 51 18.05 -2.03 1.27
C LYS A 51 19.21 -2.99 1.04
N ASP A 52 19.43 -3.35 -0.22
CA ASP A 52 20.53 -4.20 -0.65
C ASP A 52 21.23 -3.55 -1.85
N ASP A 53 22.56 -3.46 -1.81
CA ASP A 53 23.38 -2.76 -2.80
C ASP A 53 22.84 -1.37 -3.19
N GLY A 54 22.52 -0.55 -2.19
CA GLY A 54 22.01 0.80 -2.41
C GLY A 54 20.52 0.87 -2.77
N THR A 55 19.87 -0.26 -3.05
CA THR A 55 18.53 -0.33 -3.62
C THR A 55 17.52 -0.87 -2.61
N TRP A 56 16.45 -0.11 -2.36
CA TRP A 56 15.33 -0.57 -1.54
C TRP A 56 14.43 -1.52 -2.35
N ARG A 57 14.11 -2.68 -1.78
CA ARG A 57 13.16 -3.66 -2.36
C ARG A 57 12.17 -4.11 -1.31
N ILE A 58 10.96 -4.44 -1.72
CA ILE A 58 9.97 -5.05 -0.83
C ILE A 58 10.45 -6.46 -0.47
N ALA A 59 10.83 -6.66 0.78
CA ALA A 59 11.22 -7.96 1.33
C ALA A 59 9.99 -8.78 1.75
N ALA A 60 8.95 -8.09 2.25
CA ALA A 60 7.66 -8.70 2.56
C ALA A 60 6.52 -7.71 2.36
N ALA A 61 5.35 -8.22 1.99
CA ALA A 61 4.14 -7.45 1.83
C ALA A 61 2.95 -8.22 2.42
N GLN A 62 2.12 -7.52 3.18
CA GLN A 62 0.82 -8.04 3.58
C GLN A 62 -0.22 -6.96 3.39
N ASN A 63 -1.32 -7.29 2.71
CA ASN A 63 -2.46 -6.40 2.56
C ASN A 63 -3.64 -6.96 3.34
N THR A 64 -4.33 -6.09 4.08
CA THR A 64 -5.56 -6.43 4.79
C THR A 64 -6.70 -5.56 4.29
N GLN A 65 -7.85 -6.15 4.05
CA GLN A 65 -9.04 -5.41 3.63
C GLN A 65 -9.72 -4.80 4.85
N VAL A 66 -10.11 -3.54 4.77
CA VAL A 66 -10.93 -2.88 5.79
C VAL A 66 -12.39 -3.19 5.50
N MET A 67 -12.97 -4.05 6.34
CA MET A 67 -14.42 -4.27 6.35
C MET A 67 -15.07 -3.08 7.04
N ARG A 68 -16.09 -2.47 6.42
CA ARG A 68 -16.95 -1.50 7.10
C ARG A 68 -18.10 -2.27 7.75
N SER A 69 -18.41 -1.96 9.01
CA SER A 69 -19.54 -2.52 9.77
C SER A 69 -20.83 -1.79 9.46
#